data_AF-A0A3P6QLL6-F1
#
_entry.id   AF-A0A3P6QLL6-F1
#
_cell.length_a   1.000
_cell.length_b   1.000
_cell.length_c   1.000
_cell.angle_alpha   90.00
_cell.angle_beta   90.00
_cell.angle_gamma   90.00
#
_symmetry.space_group_name_H-M   'P 1'
#
loop_
_entity.id
_entity.type
_entity.pdbx_description
1 polymer ?
#
loop_
_entity_poly.entity_id
_entity_poly.type
_entity_poly.pdbx_seq_one_letter_code
_entity_poly.pdbx_strand_id
1 'polypeptide(L)'
;MFTTPLTYFLQPNFEYTSSQHDIANLLLSLKVISFEELVTAVNETLKEAGVKATKVGVADKAAFPTEAPLLELLHGCVKALPTAQLQSCWLPFQSLFADAPLASLPPRAVFLLFIILCDYVRCAGASYIVEDKTMSRAVQDAVQRLTEAVNAIVGWQLETTTWLKRTLVVKHDQTSITKLSNLGTRSQDASPSVELNTPLNTPLPSLNQSEQNSMRGSTLSLMTRPSSLDAGTSAGSLVEKKSGSNLRSSVKDTNNNKRDPSHSTQALFLLAENLAELVDSVCKSDDKERLLPTLHAVWGNVVPYLKAKNARNSRFFLASSQLLASMSSFSYMRPVWKKTTLELLLDSCEWL
;
A
#
# COMPACT_ATOMS: atom_id res chain seq x y z
N MET A 1 -13.68 -15.17 -19.70
CA MET A 1 -12.84 -16.30 -19.21
C MET A 1 -13.18 -16.49 -17.74
N PHE A 2 -13.22 -17.72 -17.21
CA PHE A 2 -13.87 -18.00 -15.92
C PHE A 2 -13.22 -17.28 -14.72
N THR A 3 -13.91 -16.28 -14.17
CA THR A 3 -13.70 -15.83 -12.78
C THR A 3 -14.16 -16.94 -11.84
N THR A 4 -13.34 -17.30 -10.87
CA THR A 4 -13.69 -18.33 -9.88
C THR A 4 -14.31 -17.67 -8.64
N PRO A 5 -15.13 -18.37 -7.84
CA PRO A 5 -15.73 -17.78 -6.62
C PRO A 5 -14.72 -17.19 -5.62
N LEU A 6 -13.43 -17.56 -5.73
CA LEU A 6 -12.34 -17.04 -4.90
C LEU A 6 -11.80 -15.67 -5.34
N THR A 7 -12.06 -15.18 -6.56
CA THR A 7 -11.61 -13.83 -6.96
C THR A 7 -12.46 -12.73 -6.33
N TYR A 8 -13.78 -12.93 -6.27
CA TYR A 8 -14.75 -11.97 -5.70
C TYR A 8 -14.40 -11.52 -4.27
N PHE A 9 -13.87 -12.42 -3.43
CA PHE A 9 -13.48 -12.09 -2.04
C PHE A 9 -12.12 -11.37 -1.92
N LEU A 10 -11.41 -11.13 -3.02
CA LEU A 10 -10.07 -10.51 -3.03
C LEU A 10 -10.02 -9.15 -3.75
N GLN A 11 -11.10 -8.80 -4.46
CA GLN A 11 -11.26 -7.53 -5.17
C GLN A 11 -11.82 -6.45 -4.21
N PRO A 12 -11.56 -5.16 -4.45
CA PRO A 12 -12.20 -4.09 -3.69
C PRO A 12 -13.70 -4.03 -4.02
N ASN A 13 -14.55 -4.28 -3.02
CA ASN A 13 -15.99 -4.30 -3.26
C ASN A 13 -16.58 -2.87 -3.37
N PHE A 14 -17.40 -2.66 -4.41
CA PHE A 14 -18.19 -1.46 -4.68
C PHE A 14 -19.67 -1.77 -5.02
N GLU A 15 -20.13 -2.96 -4.61
CA GLU A 15 -21.54 -3.26 -4.43
C GLU A 15 -22.04 -2.62 -3.13
N TYR A 16 -23.29 -2.17 -3.14
CA TYR A 16 -23.92 -1.48 -2.01
C TYR A 16 -25.16 -2.25 -1.56
N THR A 17 -25.43 -2.24 -0.27
CA THR A 17 -26.67 -2.80 0.30
C THR A 17 -27.88 -2.03 -0.22
N SER A 18 -29.07 -2.64 -0.22
CA SER A 18 -30.33 -1.95 -0.57
C SER A 18 -30.42 -0.62 0.16
N SER A 19 -30.25 -0.62 1.48
CA SER A 19 -30.35 0.59 2.30
C SER A 19 -29.34 1.70 1.93
N GLN A 20 -28.14 1.37 1.44
CA GLN A 20 -27.21 2.37 0.92
C GLN A 20 -27.68 2.96 -0.42
N HIS A 21 -28.27 2.13 -1.30
CA HIS A 21 -28.87 2.59 -2.54
C HIS A 21 -30.15 3.40 -2.30
N ASP A 22 -30.98 2.99 -1.34
CA ASP A 22 -32.18 3.70 -0.88
C ASP A 22 -31.81 5.09 -0.32
N ILE A 23 -30.73 5.20 0.45
CA ILE A 23 -30.19 6.48 0.95
C ILE A 23 -29.68 7.36 -0.21
N ALA A 24 -28.96 6.79 -1.18
CA ALA A 24 -28.47 7.53 -2.36
C ALA A 24 -29.63 8.07 -3.22
N ASN A 25 -30.63 7.22 -3.50
CA ASN A 25 -31.83 7.59 -4.25
C ASN A 25 -32.66 8.64 -3.51
N LEU A 26 -32.81 8.51 -2.18
CA LEU A 26 -33.47 9.51 -1.35
C LEU A 26 -32.75 10.85 -1.41
N LEU A 27 -31.41 10.87 -1.30
CA LEU A 27 -30.61 12.08 -1.38
C LEU A 27 -30.77 12.75 -2.75
N LEU A 28 -30.67 11.99 -3.85
CA LEU A 28 -30.89 12.51 -5.21
C LEU A 28 -32.32 13.03 -5.45
N SER A 29 -33.31 12.62 -4.65
CA SER A 29 -34.68 13.15 -4.70
C SER A 29 -34.85 14.51 -3.98
N LEU A 30 -33.87 14.94 -3.17
CA LEU A 30 -33.94 16.18 -2.40
C LEU A 30 -33.72 17.40 -3.30
N LYS A 31 -34.78 18.17 -3.57
CA LYS A 31 -34.72 19.44 -4.31
C LYS A 31 -34.03 20.61 -3.57
N VAL A 32 -33.42 20.35 -2.42
CA VAL A 32 -32.83 21.36 -1.52
C VAL A 32 -31.31 21.44 -1.64
N ILE A 33 -30.66 20.36 -2.09
CA ILE A 33 -29.22 20.31 -2.35
C ILE A 33 -29.00 19.70 -3.73
N SER A 34 -28.26 20.39 -4.59
CA SER A 34 -27.88 19.86 -5.90
C SER A 34 -26.80 18.78 -5.76
N PHE A 35 -26.68 17.93 -6.77
CA PHE A 35 -25.59 16.95 -6.81
C PHE A 35 -24.20 17.61 -6.89
N GLU A 36 -24.11 18.78 -7.53
CA GLU A 36 -22.87 19.57 -7.61
C GLU A 36 -22.44 20.11 -6.23
N GLU A 37 -23.39 20.57 -5.42
CA GLU A 37 -23.14 20.96 -4.02
C GLU A 37 -22.74 19.76 -3.16
N LEU A 38 -23.33 18.57 -3.38
CA LEU A 38 -22.91 17.35 -2.69
C LEU A 38 -21.46 16.98 -2.99
N VAL A 39 -21.06 16.94 -4.28
CA VAL A 39 -19.68 16.65 -4.69
C VAL A 39 -18.70 17.66 -4.08
N THR A 40 -19.09 18.94 -4.06
CA THR A 40 -18.29 20.03 -3.47
C THR A 40 -18.15 19.87 -1.96
N ALA A 41 -19.22 19.58 -1.24
CA ALA A 41 -19.20 19.35 0.20
C ALA A 41 -18.37 18.12 0.60
N VAL A 42 -18.39 17.06 -0.21
CA VAL A 42 -17.49 15.90 -0.04
C VAL A 42 -16.03 16.33 -0.25
N ASN A 43 -15.70 17.10 -1.28
CA ASN A 43 -14.33 17.59 -1.52
C ASN A 43 -13.78 18.40 -0.32
N GLU A 44 -14.54 19.39 0.17
CA GLU A 44 -14.11 20.20 1.32
C GLU A 44 -13.95 19.35 2.61
N THR A 45 -14.81 18.34 2.80
CA THR A 45 -14.67 17.40 3.93
C THR A 45 -13.38 16.56 3.82
N LEU A 46 -12.98 16.13 2.62
CA LEU A 46 -11.72 15.43 2.39
C LEU A 46 -10.50 16.36 2.59
N LYS A 47 -10.58 17.62 2.16
CA LYS A 47 -9.54 18.64 2.40
C LYS A 47 -9.32 18.84 3.91
N GLU A 48 -10.39 18.99 4.69
CA GLU A 48 -10.31 19.08 6.15
C GLU A 48 -9.60 17.87 6.78
N ALA A 49 -9.89 16.65 6.31
CA ALA A 49 -9.25 15.43 6.80
C ALA A 49 -7.72 15.46 6.58
N GLY A 50 -7.25 15.93 5.41
CA GLY A 50 -5.83 16.10 5.12
C GLY A 50 -5.13 17.14 6.02
N VAL A 51 -5.80 18.24 6.32
CA VAL A 51 -5.29 19.26 7.28
C VAL A 51 -5.20 18.67 8.70
N LYS A 52 -6.21 17.92 9.13
CA LYS A 52 -6.24 17.25 10.46
C LYS A 52 -5.13 16.20 10.57
N ALA A 53 -4.88 15.41 9.52
CA ALA A 53 -3.79 14.45 9.46
C ALA A 53 -2.38 15.09 9.50
N THR A 54 -2.25 16.34 9.07
CA THR A 54 -0.96 17.08 9.06
C THR A 54 -0.63 17.73 10.40
N LYS A 55 -1.64 18.08 11.22
CA LYS A 55 -1.46 18.71 12.54
C LYS A 55 -1.16 17.69 13.64
N VAL A 56 0.06 17.14 13.61
CA VAL A 56 0.59 16.25 14.67
C VAL A 56 0.66 17.01 16.01
N GLY A 57 -0.27 16.73 16.93
CA GLY A 57 -0.21 17.28 18.29
C GLY A 57 -1.47 17.04 19.13
N VAL A 58 -2.65 17.38 18.62
CA VAL A 58 -3.92 17.28 19.36
C VAL A 58 -4.90 16.40 18.59
N ALA A 59 -4.82 15.08 18.83
CA ALA A 59 -5.80 14.13 18.33
C ALA A 59 -6.98 14.04 19.30
N ASP A 60 -8.05 14.80 19.03
CA ASP A 60 -9.35 14.58 19.67
C ASP A 60 -9.83 13.16 19.35
N LYS A 61 -9.96 12.33 20.39
CA LYS A 61 -10.15 10.86 20.28
C LYS A 61 -11.56 10.44 19.82
N ALA A 62 -12.31 11.35 19.21
CA ALA A 62 -13.74 11.21 18.91
C ALA A 62 -14.11 11.53 17.44
N ALA A 63 -13.14 11.94 16.60
CA ALA A 63 -13.39 12.10 15.17
C ALA A 63 -13.48 10.74 14.47
N PHE A 64 -14.71 10.32 14.14
CA PHE A 64 -14.94 9.14 13.29
C PHE A 64 -14.48 9.44 11.85
N PRO A 65 -13.77 8.52 11.18
CA PRO A 65 -13.34 8.70 9.79
C PRO A 65 -14.55 8.62 8.84
N THR A 66 -14.97 9.76 8.29
CA THR A 66 -16.12 9.87 7.39
C THR A 66 -15.75 9.77 5.91
N GLU A 67 -14.45 9.77 5.57
CA GLU A 67 -13.95 9.92 4.20
C GLU A 67 -14.41 8.79 3.28
N ALA A 68 -14.31 7.54 3.75
CA ALA A 68 -14.77 6.39 2.98
C ALA A 68 -16.31 6.30 2.91
N PRO A 69 -17.09 6.41 4.01
CA PRO A 69 -18.56 6.46 3.94
C PRO A 69 -19.12 7.56 3.03
N LEU A 70 -18.53 8.76 3.02
CA LEU A 70 -18.95 9.86 2.15
C LEU A 70 -18.67 9.57 0.67
N LEU A 71 -17.54 8.92 0.37
CA LEU A 71 -17.21 8.50 -0.98
C LEU A 71 -18.02 7.27 -1.43
N GLU A 72 -18.42 6.37 -0.53
CA GLU A 72 -19.37 5.30 -0.82
C GLU A 72 -20.76 5.86 -1.18
N LEU A 73 -21.25 6.84 -0.42
CA LEU A 73 -22.50 7.54 -0.72
C LEU A 73 -22.41 8.26 -2.08
N LEU A 74 -21.33 9.00 -2.32
CA LEU A 74 -21.12 9.70 -3.59
C LEU A 74 -21.08 8.72 -4.78
N HIS A 75 -20.38 7.58 -4.65
CA HIS A 75 -20.34 6.57 -5.69
C HIS A 75 -21.71 5.89 -5.91
N GLY A 76 -22.45 5.64 -4.83
CA GLY A 76 -23.84 5.18 -4.88
C GLY A 76 -24.75 6.13 -5.65
N CYS A 77 -24.58 7.45 -5.46
CA CYS A 77 -25.28 8.47 -6.23
C CYS A 77 -24.84 8.49 -7.71
N VAL A 78 -23.54 8.42 -8.01
CA VAL A 78 -23.03 8.35 -9.40
C VAL A 78 -23.65 7.17 -10.17
N LYS A 79 -23.77 6.00 -9.53
CA LYS A 79 -24.37 4.80 -10.12
C LYS A 79 -25.90 4.85 -10.25
N ALA A 80 -26.56 5.84 -9.66
CA ALA A 80 -28.01 6.08 -9.75
C ALA A 80 -28.37 7.27 -10.66
N LEU A 81 -27.41 8.15 -10.99
CA LEU A 81 -27.66 9.40 -11.69
C LEU A 81 -27.76 9.21 -13.22
N PRO A 82 -28.72 9.84 -13.92
CA PRO A 82 -28.76 9.84 -15.37
C PRO A 82 -27.51 10.45 -16.00
N THR A 83 -26.97 9.83 -17.06
CA THR A 83 -25.75 10.26 -17.78
C THR A 83 -25.72 11.77 -18.08
N ALA A 84 -26.83 12.35 -18.55
CA ALA A 84 -26.88 13.78 -18.91
C ALA A 84 -26.68 14.72 -17.69
N GLN A 85 -27.11 14.31 -16.49
CA GLN A 85 -26.85 15.05 -15.25
C GLN A 85 -25.43 14.81 -14.75
N LEU A 86 -24.89 13.59 -14.92
CA LEU A 86 -23.51 13.30 -14.56
C LEU A 86 -22.52 14.11 -15.43
N GLN A 87 -22.81 14.24 -16.73
CA GLN A 87 -22.03 15.04 -17.68
C GLN A 87 -21.95 16.52 -17.26
N SER A 88 -23.05 17.16 -16.83
CA SER A 88 -22.99 18.57 -16.39
C SER A 88 -22.12 18.79 -15.15
N CYS A 89 -22.06 17.79 -14.27
CA CYS A 89 -21.37 17.88 -12.97
C CYS A 89 -19.82 17.74 -13.05
N TRP A 90 -19.20 17.86 -14.23
CA TRP A 90 -17.75 17.63 -14.37
C TRP A 90 -16.88 18.53 -13.47
N LEU A 91 -17.20 19.82 -13.34
CA LEU A 91 -16.34 20.77 -12.63
C LEU A 91 -16.17 20.43 -11.14
N PRO A 92 -17.23 20.14 -10.36
CA PRO A 92 -17.09 19.57 -9.01
C PRO A 92 -16.23 18.29 -8.94
N PHE A 93 -16.37 17.36 -9.89
CA PHE A 93 -15.55 16.14 -9.93
C PHE A 93 -14.08 16.44 -10.24
N GLN A 94 -13.81 17.36 -11.17
CA GLN A 94 -12.46 17.81 -11.49
C GLN A 94 -11.75 18.37 -10.23
N SER A 95 -12.44 19.23 -9.47
CA SER A 95 -11.92 19.73 -8.19
C SER A 95 -11.74 18.62 -7.15
N LEU A 96 -12.68 17.66 -7.05
CA LEU A 96 -12.56 16.52 -6.14
C LEU A 96 -11.31 15.68 -6.44
N PHE A 97 -11.06 15.33 -7.70
CA PHE A 97 -9.91 14.50 -8.07
C PHE A 97 -8.58 15.28 -7.99
N ALA A 98 -8.57 16.56 -8.36
CA ALA A 98 -7.39 17.41 -8.30
C ALA A 98 -6.96 17.74 -6.87
N ASP A 99 -7.91 18.05 -5.98
CA ASP A 99 -7.61 18.57 -4.65
C ASP A 99 -7.48 17.48 -3.57
N ALA A 100 -8.09 16.30 -3.77
CA ALA A 100 -8.13 15.26 -2.74
C ALA A 100 -6.73 14.95 -2.17
N PRO A 101 -6.54 14.91 -0.84
CA PRO A 101 -5.22 14.75 -0.22
C PRO A 101 -4.83 13.26 -0.14
N LEU A 102 -4.61 12.64 -1.31
CA LEU A 102 -4.48 11.19 -1.50
C LEU A 102 -3.47 10.50 -0.55
N ALA A 103 -2.39 11.19 -0.18
CA ALA A 103 -1.36 10.67 0.72
C ALA A 103 -1.78 10.58 2.21
N SER A 104 -2.85 11.28 2.62
CA SER A 104 -3.41 11.20 3.98
C SER A 104 -4.69 10.36 4.08
N LEU A 105 -5.37 10.11 2.95
CA LEU A 105 -6.61 9.34 2.91
C LEU A 105 -6.38 7.84 3.20
N PRO A 106 -7.36 7.13 3.79
CA PRO A 106 -7.29 5.68 3.92
C PRO A 106 -7.38 4.98 2.55
N PRO A 107 -6.82 3.77 2.37
CA PRO A 107 -6.78 3.08 1.08
C PRO A 107 -8.14 2.96 0.38
N ARG A 108 -9.21 2.65 1.14
CA ARG A 108 -10.57 2.55 0.59
C ARG A 108 -11.06 3.88 -0.01
N ALA A 109 -10.72 5.03 0.57
CA ALA A 109 -11.08 6.33 0.01
C ALA A 109 -10.32 6.61 -1.31
N VAL A 110 -9.05 6.23 -1.41
CA VAL A 110 -8.28 6.30 -2.66
C VAL A 110 -8.87 5.37 -3.73
N PHE A 111 -9.28 4.16 -3.36
CA PHE A 111 -9.95 3.21 -4.26
C PHE A 111 -11.32 3.73 -4.73
N LEU A 112 -12.08 4.37 -3.83
CA LEU A 112 -13.37 4.97 -4.17
C LEU A 112 -13.21 6.17 -5.10
N LEU A 113 -12.24 7.07 -4.87
CA LEU A 113 -11.95 8.16 -5.81
C LEU A 113 -11.59 7.63 -7.20
N PHE A 114 -10.76 6.58 -7.27
CA PHE A 114 -10.40 5.96 -8.55
C PHE A 114 -11.60 5.32 -9.25
N ILE A 115 -12.44 4.52 -8.56
CA ILE A 115 -13.61 3.91 -9.22
C ILE A 115 -14.68 4.95 -9.59
N ILE A 116 -14.86 6.03 -8.80
CA ILE A 116 -15.75 7.14 -9.16
C ILE A 116 -15.29 7.81 -10.46
N LEU A 117 -13.98 7.96 -10.69
CA LEU A 117 -13.47 8.43 -11.98
C LEU A 117 -13.74 7.41 -13.11
N CYS A 118 -13.53 6.11 -12.86
CA CYS A 118 -13.80 5.07 -13.86
C CYS A 118 -15.29 5.01 -14.24
N ASP A 119 -16.19 5.07 -13.26
CA ASP A 119 -17.64 5.05 -13.45
C ASP A 119 -18.11 6.36 -14.10
N TYR A 120 -17.55 7.52 -13.71
CA TYR A 120 -17.78 8.79 -14.43
C TYR A 120 -17.40 8.67 -15.92
N VAL A 121 -16.20 8.19 -16.23
CA VAL A 121 -15.71 8.06 -17.61
C VAL A 121 -16.55 7.08 -18.42
N ARG A 122 -16.88 5.91 -17.85
CA ARG A 122 -17.73 4.90 -18.50
C ARG A 122 -19.18 5.39 -18.72
N CYS A 123 -19.73 6.19 -17.82
CA CYS A 123 -21.09 6.74 -17.94
C CYS A 123 -21.18 7.98 -18.85
N ALA A 124 -20.19 8.88 -18.81
CA ALA A 124 -20.14 10.08 -19.64
C ALA A 124 -19.79 9.77 -21.11
N GLY A 125 -19.02 8.70 -21.35
CA GLY A 125 -18.70 8.18 -22.66
C GLY A 125 -17.42 8.76 -23.27
N ALA A 126 -16.67 7.91 -23.98
CA ALA A 126 -15.36 8.27 -24.53
C ALA A 126 -15.42 9.48 -25.48
N SER A 127 -16.36 9.52 -26.44
CA SER A 127 -16.39 10.62 -27.44
C SER A 127 -16.67 11.97 -26.77
N TYR A 128 -17.62 12.04 -25.83
CA TYR A 128 -17.92 13.25 -25.05
C TYR A 128 -16.67 13.83 -24.37
N ILE A 129 -15.90 12.98 -23.68
CA ILE A 129 -14.66 13.37 -23.00
C ILE A 129 -13.56 13.77 -23.98
N VAL A 130 -13.46 13.06 -25.10
CA VAL A 130 -12.33 13.13 -26.04
C VAL A 130 -12.53 14.23 -27.11
N GLU A 131 -13.77 14.65 -27.37
CA GLU A 131 -14.08 15.76 -28.26
C GLU A 131 -13.62 17.11 -27.66
N ASP A 132 -13.93 17.38 -26.39
CA ASP A 132 -13.39 18.54 -25.67
C ASP A 132 -11.94 18.30 -25.21
N LYS A 133 -11.00 19.02 -25.83
CA LYS A 133 -9.57 18.96 -25.50
C LYS A 133 -9.23 19.44 -24.08
N THR A 134 -10.06 20.29 -23.48
CA THR A 134 -9.87 20.78 -22.11
C THR A 134 -10.33 19.73 -21.09
N MET A 135 -11.54 19.17 -21.27
CA MET A 135 -12.03 18.05 -20.47
C MET A 135 -11.12 16.82 -20.61
N SER A 136 -10.77 16.40 -21.83
CA SER A 136 -9.86 15.27 -22.09
C SER A 136 -8.56 15.38 -21.31
N ARG A 137 -7.93 16.57 -21.29
CA ARG A 137 -6.71 16.80 -20.51
C ARG A 137 -6.96 16.72 -19.00
N ALA A 138 -8.01 17.37 -18.49
CA ALA A 138 -8.32 17.35 -17.06
C ALA A 138 -8.65 15.93 -16.56
N VAL A 139 -9.35 15.13 -17.38
CA VAL A 139 -9.61 13.71 -17.13
C VAL A 139 -8.30 12.91 -17.15
N GLN A 140 -7.42 13.10 -18.15
CA GLN A 140 -6.12 12.42 -18.20
C GLN A 140 -5.23 12.73 -16.98
N ASP A 141 -5.25 13.99 -16.51
CA ASP A 141 -4.48 14.43 -15.34
C ASP A 141 -5.04 13.82 -14.04
N ALA A 142 -6.37 13.67 -13.93
CA ALA A 142 -7.03 12.93 -12.85
C ALA A 142 -6.71 11.42 -12.91
N VAL A 143 -6.75 10.80 -14.10
CA VAL A 143 -6.38 9.39 -14.32
C VAL A 143 -4.94 9.16 -13.89
N GLN A 144 -3.99 10.01 -14.28
CA GLN A 144 -2.60 9.92 -13.84
C GLN A 144 -2.50 10.00 -12.32
N ARG A 145 -3.03 11.08 -11.72
CA ARG A 145 -2.92 11.36 -10.27
C ARG A 145 -3.51 10.24 -9.41
N LEU A 146 -4.68 9.72 -9.75
CA LEU A 146 -5.31 8.63 -9.00
C LEU A 146 -4.60 7.29 -9.24
N THR A 147 -4.15 7.01 -10.46
CA THR A 147 -3.35 5.81 -10.77
C THR A 147 -2.04 5.80 -9.98
N GLU A 148 -1.34 6.94 -9.88
CA GLU A 148 -0.12 7.06 -9.09
C GLU A 148 -0.36 6.78 -7.60
N ALA A 149 -1.48 7.26 -7.04
CA ALA A 149 -1.84 6.99 -5.65
C ALA A 149 -2.22 5.52 -5.40
N VAL A 150 -2.99 4.89 -6.28
CA VAL A 150 -3.28 3.44 -6.19
C VAL A 150 -2.00 2.62 -6.38
N ASN A 151 -1.12 3.01 -7.30
CA ASN A 151 0.18 2.37 -7.52
C ASN A 151 1.14 2.52 -6.32
N ALA A 152 1.08 3.64 -5.59
CA ALA A 152 1.81 3.80 -4.34
C ALA A 152 1.37 2.77 -3.27
N ILE A 153 0.08 2.44 -3.24
CA ILE A 153 -0.49 1.37 -2.37
C ILE A 153 -0.03 -0.02 -2.84
N VAL A 154 0.02 -0.27 -4.15
CA VAL A 154 0.63 -1.49 -4.73
C VAL A 154 2.12 -1.60 -4.33
N GLY A 155 2.85 -0.49 -4.29
CA GLY A 155 4.26 -0.45 -3.88
C GLY A 155 4.53 -0.76 -2.40
N TRP A 156 3.52 -0.82 -1.53
CA TRP A 156 3.75 -1.01 -0.08
C TRP A 156 4.32 -2.38 0.30
N GLN A 157 4.10 -3.45 -0.51
CA GLN A 157 4.74 -4.76 -0.30
C GLN A 157 6.01 -4.95 -1.14
N LEU A 158 6.64 -3.85 -1.58
CA LEU A 158 7.94 -3.87 -2.23
C LEU A 158 9.03 -3.28 -1.34
N GLU A 159 10.24 -3.79 -1.51
CA GLU A 159 11.50 -3.34 -0.91
C GLU A 159 12.54 -3.08 -2.01
N THR A 160 13.31 -2.01 -1.87
CA THR A 160 14.42 -1.67 -2.77
C THR A 160 15.69 -2.38 -2.32
N THR A 161 16.25 -3.27 -3.15
CA THR A 161 17.55 -3.88 -2.87
C THR A 161 18.67 -2.93 -3.29
N THR A 162 19.44 -2.40 -2.34
CA THR A 162 20.78 -1.85 -2.59
C THR A 162 21.74 -3.03 -2.83
N TRP A 163 22.78 -2.94 -3.67
CA TRP A 163 23.69 -1.80 -3.84
C TRP A 163 23.93 -1.30 -5.27
N LEU A 164 23.41 -1.96 -6.31
CA LEU A 164 23.54 -1.48 -7.68
C LEU A 164 22.25 -1.78 -8.47
N LYS A 165 21.70 -0.73 -9.14
CA LYS A 165 20.39 -0.71 -9.82
C LYS A 165 19.19 -0.72 -8.86
N ARG A 166 18.12 0.02 -9.20
CA ARG A 166 16.85 0.07 -8.44
C ARG A 166 16.00 -1.18 -8.71
N THR A 167 16.44 -2.34 -8.22
CA THR A 167 15.63 -3.56 -8.26
C THR A 167 14.66 -3.55 -7.07
N LEU A 168 13.37 -3.79 -7.36
CA LEU A 168 12.32 -3.96 -6.37
C LEU A 168 12.07 -5.46 -6.15
N VAL A 169 11.87 -5.86 -4.90
CA VAL A 169 11.61 -7.24 -4.48
C VAL A 169 10.40 -7.27 -3.54
N VAL A 170 9.60 -8.33 -3.60
CA VAL A 170 8.43 -8.52 -2.72
C VAL A 170 8.89 -8.74 -1.27
N LYS A 171 8.22 -8.07 -0.32
CA LYS A 171 8.54 -8.16 1.11
C LYS A 171 8.41 -9.58 1.64
N HIS A 172 9.51 -10.08 2.21
CA HIS A 172 9.54 -11.35 2.91
C HIS A 172 9.28 -11.11 4.39
N ASP A 173 8.01 -10.98 4.78
CA ASP A 173 7.63 -10.74 6.17
C ASP A 173 8.24 -11.79 7.12
N GLN A 174 9.16 -11.31 7.97
CA GLN A 174 9.91 -12.06 8.97
C GLN A 174 9.18 -12.17 10.32
N THR A 175 8.05 -11.47 10.52
CA THR A 175 7.38 -11.42 11.83
C THR A 175 6.81 -12.77 12.27
N SER A 176 6.66 -13.73 11.36
CA SER A 176 6.36 -15.14 11.69
C SER A 176 7.54 -15.87 12.36
N ILE A 177 8.78 -15.55 11.96
CA ILE A 177 9.99 -16.17 12.52
C ILE A 177 10.31 -15.59 13.90
N THR A 178 10.25 -14.26 14.04
CA THR A 178 10.53 -13.59 15.34
C THR A 178 9.50 -13.88 16.43
N LYS A 179 8.28 -14.29 16.06
CA LYS A 179 7.26 -14.76 17.01
C LYS A 179 7.58 -16.16 17.57
N LEU A 180 8.27 -17.01 16.81
CA LEU A 180 8.67 -18.34 17.28
C LEU A 180 9.91 -18.26 18.18
N SER A 181 10.89 -17.40 17.84
CA SER A 181 12.08 -17.18 18.70
C SER A 181 11.73 -16.61 20.08
N ASN A 182 10.68 -15.78 20.16
CA ASN A 182 10.28 -15.11 21.40
C ASN A 182 9.38 -15.96 22.32
N LEU A 183 9.12 -17.23 21.98
CA LEU A 183 8.40 -18.17 22.84
C LEU A 183 9.31 -19.18 23.56
N GLY A 184 10.63 -19.15 23.31
CA GLY A 184 11.59 -20.10 23.87
C GLY A 184 12.88 -19.46 24.37
N THR A 185 12.87 -18.84 25.56
CA THR A 185 14.09 -18.39 26.25
C THR A 185 13.91 -18.31 27.78
N ARG A 186 13.89 -19.47 28.45
CA ARG A 186 14.27 -19.62 29.87
C ARG A 186 14.87 -21.00 30.14
N SER A 187 16.19 -21.10 30.01
CA SER A 187 17.09 -21.71 31.00
C SER A 187 18.54 -21.73 30.47
N GLN A 188 19.48 -21.94 31.39
CA GLN A 188 20.88 -21.50 31.31
C GLN A 188 21.87 -22.45 30.61
N ASP A 189 22.96 -21.82 30.14
CA ASP A 189 24.36 -22.24 30.23
C ASP A 189 24.76 -23.71 29.99
N ALA A 190 25.34 -23.98 28.81
CA ALA A 190 26.69 -24.58 28.71
C ALA A 190 27.24 -24.50 27.26
N SER A 191 28.45 -23.95 27.10
CA SER A 191 29.32 -24.24 25.94
C SER A 191 30.23 -25.42 26.31
N PRO A 192 30.67 -26.25 25.35
CA PRO A 192 31.88 -25.88 24.62
C PRO A 192 31.84 -26.14 23.11
N SER A 193 32.77 -25.51 22.38
CA SER A 193 33.03 -25.74 20.96
C SER A 193 33.60 -27.14 20.70
N VAL A 194 33.28 -27.72 19.55
CA VAL A 194 33.98 -28.88 18.99
C VAL A 194 34.30 -28.60 17.53
N GLU A 195 35.59 -28.40 17.24
CA GLU A 195 36.11 -28.30 15.87
C GLU A 195 36.41 -29.71 15.34
N LEU A 196 36.02 -29.99 14.09
CA LEU A 196 36.25 -31.29 13.47
C LEU A 196 37.56 -31.27 12.65
N ASN A 197 38.59 -31.94 13.16
CA ASN A 197 39.87 -32.08 12.48
C ASN A 197 39.79 -32.98 11.24
N THR A 198 40.54 -32.65 10.18
CA THR A 198 41.07 -33.64 9.22
C THR A 198 42.43 -33.17 8.70
N PRO A 199 43.54 -33.92 8.88
CA PRO A 199 44.90 -33.42 8.63
C PRO A 199 45.50 -33.90 7.30
N LEU A 200 46.49 -33.16 6.79
CA LEU A 200 47.56 -33.73 5.96
C LEU A 200 48.86 -32.89 6.05
N ASN A 201 49.99 -33.56 6.29
CA ASN A 201 51.32 -32.93 6.45
C ASN A 201 52.16 -33.04 5.17
N THR A 202 53.03 -32.07 4.87
CA THR A 202 54.49 -32.21 4.57
C THR A 202 55.14 -30.83 4.24
N PRO A 203 56.48 -30.64 4.33
CA PRO A 203 57.00 -29.38 4.89
C PRO A 203 58.17 -28.62 4.18
N LEU A 204 58.28 -27.31 4.49
CA LEU A 204 59.50 -26.45 4.56
C LEU A 204 60.31 -26.17 3.26
N PRO A 205 61.33 -25.24 3.23
CA PRO A 205 61.80 -24.25 4.23
C PRO A 205 62.08 -22.80 3.72
N SER A 206 62.46 -21.88 4.65
CA SER A 206 63.22 -20.60 4.45
C SER A 206 62.44 -19.35 3.93
N LEU A 207 62.83 -18.07 4.17
CA LEU A 207 63.99 -17.45 4.87
C LEU A 207 63.72 -15.97 5.32
N ASN A 208 64.06 -15.59 6.57
CA ASN A 208 64.29 -14.22 7.11
C ASN A 208 63.14 -13.15 7.04
N GLN A 209 63.12 -12.01 7.77
CA GLN A 209 64.10 -11.32 8.66
C GLN A 209 63.40 -10.42 9.73
N SER A 210 64.06 -10.18 10.88
CA SER A 210 63.96 -9.03 11.85
C SER A 210 62.66 -8.21 12.00
N GLU A 211 62.06 -8.07 13.20
CA GLU A 211 62.46 -7.15 14.31
C GLU A 211 62.47 -5.65 13.94
N GLN A 212 61.96 -4.69 14.74
CA GLN A 212 61.61 -4.59 16.19
C GLN A 212 60.56 -3.42 16.36
N ASN A 213 60.04 -2.93 17.51
CA ASN A 213 60.31 -3.07 18.95
C ASN A 213 58.99 -3.08 19.81
N SER A 214 58.68 -2.05 20.63
CA SER A 214 57.68 -2.08 21.73
C SER A 214 57.28 -0.67 22.26
N MET A 215 56.12 -0.51 22.94
CA MET A 215 56.03 -0.03 24.35
C MET A 215 54.61 0.38 24.86
N ARG A 216 54.16 -0.26 25.97
CA ARG A 216 53.18 0.21 27.00
C ARG A 216 51.73 0.53 26.52
N GLY A 217 50.68 0.50 27.36
CA GLY A 217 50.53 0.16 28.79
C GLY A 217 49.45 1.06 29.45
N SER A 218 48.61 0.62 30.38
CA SER A 218 48.53 -0.68 31.09
C SER A 218 47.09 -1.01 31.57
N THR A 219 46.98 -2.03 32.42
CA THR A 219 45.81 -2.75 32.99
C THR A 219 45.17 -2.13 34.26
N LEU A 220 44.14 -2.83 34.80
CA LEU A 220 43.45 -2.73 36.11
C LEU A 220 42.12 -1.93 36.16
N SER A 221 41.19 -2.16 37.10
CA SER A 221 40.45 -3.40 37.49
C SER A 221 39.65 -3.17 38.80
N LEU A 222 38.39 -3.64 38.86
CA LEU A 222 37.55 -3.88 40.08
C LEU A 222 37.17 -2.61 40.90
N MET A 223 35.95 -2.46 41.46
CA MET A 223 35.36 -3.23 42.57
C MET A 223 33.82 -3.11 42.63
N THR A 224 33.16 -3.89 43.51
CA THR A 224 31.70 -3.89 43.73
C THR A 224 31.33 -4.22 45.18
N ARG A 225 30.13 -3.78 45.62
CA ARG A 225 29.46 -4.11 46.91
C ARG A 225 30.14 -3.57 48.19
N PRO A 226 29.48 -3.58 49.38
CA PRO A 226 28.20 -4.22 49.74
C PRO A 226 27.11 -3.27 50.29
N SER A 227 26.06 -3.88 50.84
CA SER A 227 24.78 -3.34 51.30
C SER A 227 24.73 -2.95 52.78
N SER A 228 23.70 -2.19 53.18
CA SER A 228 23.14 -2.19 54.54
C SER A 228 21.62 -2.42 54.51
N LEU A 229 21.06 -2.89 55.61
CA LEU A 229 19.62 -2.89 55.90
C LEU A 229 19.34 -1.89 57.02
N ASP A 230 18.10 -1.42 57.14
CA ASP A 230 17.52 -1.13 58.45
C ASP A 230 15.98 -1.26 58.43
N ALA A 231 15.33 -1.33 59.59
CA ALA A 231 13.89 -1.57 59.73
C ALA A 231 13.25 -0.76 60.90
N GLY A 232 12.07 -0.17 60.68
CA GLY A 232 11.43 0.66 61.71
C GLY A 232 9.98 1.10 61.43
N THR A 233 9.01 0.25 61.80
CA THR A 233 7.63 0.54 62.28
C THR A 233 6.88 1.83 61.89
N SER A 234 5.81 1.63 61.08
CA SER A 234 4.40 2.04 61.30
C SER A 234 3.98 3.50 61.62
N ALA A 235 3.10 4.08 60.77
CA ALA A 235 1.74 4.52 61.13
C ALA A 235 0.91 5.05 59.93
N GLY A 236 -0.41 4.81 59.92
CA GLY A 236 -1.41 5.79 59.41
C GLY A 236 -2.08 5.61 58.01
N SER A 237 -3.42 5.61 58.02
CA SER A 237 -4.37 6.09 56.99
C SER A 237 -4.44 5.47 55.57
N LEU A 238 -5.30 4.44 55.47
CA LEU A 238 -6.46 4.36 54.54
C LEU A 238 -6.59 5.42 53.41
N VAL A 239 -6.60 4.96 52.14
CA VAL A 239 -7.51 5.42 51.07
C VAL A 239 -7.81 4.23 50.14
N GLU A 240 -9.09 3.97 49.82
CA GLU A 240 -9.49 2.91 48.88
C GLU A 240 -9.28 3.30 47.41
N LYS A 241 -8.83 2.34 46.57
CA LYS A 241 -9.14 2.37 45.12
C LYS A 241 -9.07 1.01 44.42
N LYS A 242 -10.23 0.34 44.43
CA LYS A 242 -10.85 -0.48 43.36
C LYS A 242 -9.91 -1.18 42.36
N SER A 243 -9.93 -2.51 42.40
CA SER A 243 -9.28 -3.40 41.44
C SER A 243 -9.60 -3.05 39.97
N GLY A 244 -8.56 -2.99 39.14
CA GLY A 244 -8.66 -2.92 37.67
C GLY A 244 -7.64 -3.86 37.04
N SER A 245 -8.06 -4.71 36.11
CA SER A 245 -7.18 -5.68 35.44
C SER A 245 -6.18 -4.98 34.52
N ASN A 246 -4.89 -5.29 34.67
CA ASN A 246 -3.81 -4.77 33.81
C ASN A 246 -3.82 -5.40 32.40
N LEU A 247 -4.87 -5.12 31.62
CA LEU A 247 -4.84 -5.27 30.18
C LEU A 247 -3.91 -4.20 29.59
N ARG A 248 -2.60 -4.42 29.72
CA ARG A 248 -1.56 -3.58 29.12
C ARG A 248 -1.57 -3.82 27.61
N SER A 249 -2.54 -3.22 26.92
CA SER A 249 -2.62 -3.21 25.47
C SER A 249 -1.29 -2.73 24.89
N SER A 250 -0.73 -3.54 23.98
CA SER A 250 0.58 -3.23 23.40
C SER A 250 0.43 -2.02 22.49
N VAL A 251 0.89 -0.85 22.95
CA VAL A 251 1.00 0.36 22.11
C VAL A 251 2.19 0.16 21.18
N LYS A 252 2.01 -0.73 20.20
CA LYS A 252 3.01 -1.07 19.20
C LYS A 252 2.41 -0.95 17.80
N ASP A 253 3.02 -0.06 17.03
CA ASP A 253 2.94 0.05 15.57
C ASP A 253 1.56 0.40 14.96
N THR A 254 0.94 1.50 15.40
CA THR A 254 -0.12 2.21 14.63
C THR A 254 0.27 2.50 13.18
N ASN A 255 1.58 2.52 12.88
CA ASN A 255 2.13 2.71 11.54
C ASN A 255 2.10 1.43 10.67
N ASN A 256 2.01 0.22 11.24
CA ASN A 256 1.98 -1.03 10.47
C ASN A 256 0.61 -1.30 9.83
N ASN A 257 -0.49 -0.97 10.50
CA ASN A 257 -1.84 -1.12 9.92
C ASN A 257 -2.03 -0.31 8.62
N LYS A 258 -1.22 0.72 8.39
CA LYS A 258 -1.20 1.49 7.13
C LYS A 258 -0.62 0.73 5.94
N ARG A 259 -0.06 -0.48 6.11
CA ARG A 259 0.59 -1.26 5.04
C ARG A 259 0.23 -2.75 5.07
N ASP A 260 -1.01 -3.07 5.43
CA ASP A 260 -1.55 -4.44 5.26
C ASP A 260 -1.47 -4.89 3.78
N PRO A 261 -0.89 -6.08 3.48
CA PRO A 261 -0.89 -6.69 2.16
C PRO A 261 -2.27 -6.79 1.47
N SER A 262 -3.38 -6.81 2.24
CA SER A 262 -4.73 -6.83 1.69
C SER A 262 -5.00 -5.62 0.78
N HIS A 263 -4.66 -4.41 1.25
CA HIS A 263 -4.82 -3.17 0.49
C HIS A 263 -3.97 -3.16 -0.79
N SER A 264 -2.72 -3.61 -0.72
CA SER A 264 -1.85 -3.72 -1.90
C SER A 264 -2.35 -4.75 -2.91
N THR A 265 -3.02 -5.81 -2.45
CA THR A 265 -3.68 -6.80 -3.32
C THR A 265 -4.90 -6.20 -4.01
N GLN A 266 -5.78 -5.53 -3.25
CA GLN A 266 -6.97 -4.85 -3.76
C GLN A 266 -6.63 -3.74 -4.75
N ALA A 267 -5.61 -2.93 -4.45
CA ALA A 267 -5.10 -1.88 -5.34
C ALA A 267 -4.63 -2.45 -6.69
N LEU A 268 -3.97 -3.62 -6.68
CA LEU A 268 -3.48 -4.26 -7.89
C LEU A 268 -4.61 -4.86 -8.73
N PHE A 269 -5.64 -5.47 -8.12
CA PHE A 269 -6.85 -5.89 -8.83
C PHE A 269 -7.61 -4.68 -9.42
N LEU A 270 -7.74 -3.59 -8.67
CA LEU A 270 -8.42 -2.36 -9.13
C LEU A 270 -7.82 -1.81 -10.44
N LEU A 271 -6.50 -1.76 -10.50
CA LEU A 271 -5.76 -1.38 -11.71
C LEU A 271 -5.88 -2.45 -12.81
N ALA A 272 -5.80 -3.74 -12.46
CA ALA A 272 -5.91 -4.84 -13.42
C ALA A 272 -7.23 -4.82 -14.21
N GLU A 273 -8.33 -4.46 -13.55
CA GLU A 273 -9.66 -4.42 -14.16
C GLU A 273 -9.92 -3.13 -14.93
N ASN A 274 -9.57 -1.97 -14.37
CA ASN A 274 -10.04 -0.69 -14.92
C ASN A 274 -8.98 0.09 -15.70
N LEU A 275 -7.69 -0.03 -15.38
CA LEU A 275 -6.68 0.93 -15.86
C LEU A 275 -6.52 0.93 -17.38
N ALA A 276 -6.58 -0.25 -18.01
CA ALA A 276 -6.31 -0.37 -19.44
C ALA A 276 -7.44 0.25 -20.28
N GLU A 277 -8.71 -0.08 -19.96
CA GLU A 277 -9.90 0.50 -20.59
C GLU A 277 -10.04 2.00 -20.27
N LEU A 278 -9.73 2.41 -19.03
CA LEU A 278 -9.73 3.82 -18.61
C LEU A 278 -8.75 4.64 -19.48
N VAL A 279 -7.50 4.21 -19.63
CA VAL A 279 -6.52 4.91 -20.47
C VAL A 279 -6.94 4.93 -21.95
N ASP A 280 -7.55 3.86 -22.46
CA ASP A 280 -7.99 3.81 -23.86
C ASP A 280 -9.16 4.77 -24.15
N SER A 281 -10.08 4.91 -23.19
CA SER A 281 -11.30 5.73 -23.30
C SER A 281 -11.09 7.25 -23.13
N VAL A 282 -9.98 7.70 -22.54
CA VAL A 282 -9.73 9.14 -22.26
C VAL A 282 -8.72 9.80 -23.21
N CYS A 283 -8.08 9.04 -24.10
CA CYS A 283 -7.03 9.52 -25.00
C CYS A 283 -7.39 9.30 -26.48
N LYS A 284 -7.17 10.31 -27.33
CA LYS A 284 -7.08 10.12 -28.78
C LYS A 284 -5.90 9.21 -29.10
N SER A 285 -5.94 8.53 -30.24
CA SER A 285 -4.85 7.64 -30.72
C SER A 285 -3.48 8.30 -30.62
N ASP A 286 -3.40 9.60 -30.94
CA ASP A 286 -2.16 10.40 -30.95
C ASP A 286 -1.74 10.91 -29.56
N ASP A 287 -2.66 11.01 -28.60
CA ASP A 287 -2.40 11.47 -27.22
C ASP A 287 -2.02 10.31 -26.26
N LYS A 288 -2.18 9.04 -26.68
CA LYS A 288 -1.98 7.85 -25.83
C LYS A 288 -0.55 7.71 -25.26
N GLU A 289 0.45 8.38 -25.83
CA GLU A 289 1.80 8.44 -25.26
C GLU A 289 1.85 9.17 -23.90
N ARG A 290 0.93 10.12 -23.62
CA ARG A 290 0.93 10.91 -22.38
C ARG A 290 0.86 10.06 -21.11
N LEU A 291 0.12 8.96 -21.14
CA LEU A 291 -0.09 8.07 -19.99
C LEU A 291 0.86 6.85 -19.97
N LEU A 292 1.74 6.70 -20.97
CA LEU A 292 2.78 5.67 -20.95
C LEU A 292 3.73 5.77 -19.75
N PRO A 293 4.18 6.96 -19.27
CA PRO A 293 5.01 7.04 -18.06
C PRO A 293 4.32 6.44 -16.82
N THR A 294 3.02 6.72 -16.66
CA THR A 294 2.18 6.16 -15.59
C THR A 294 2.08 4.64 -15.71
N LEU A 295 1.85 4.11 -16.92
CA LEU A 295 1.81 2.67 -17.17
C LEU A 295 3.16 1.99 -16.91
N HIS A 296 4.29 2.62 -17.24
CA HIS A 296 5.62 2.13 -16.89
C HIS A 296 5.87 2.16 -15.37
N ALA A 297 5.38 3.18 -14.65
CA ALA A 297 5.49 3.25 -13.19
C ALA A 297 4.63 2.19 -12.49
N VAL A 298 3.45 1.86 -13.02
CA VAL A 298 2.64 0.72 -12.57
C VAL A 298 3.38 -0.59 -12.87
N TRP A 299 3.81 -0.81 -14.12
CA TRP A 299 4.49 -2.03 -14.53
C TRP A 299 5.78 -2.29 -13.74
N GLY A 300 6.54 -1.25 -13.40
CA GLY A 300 7.75 -1.34 -12.57
C GLY A 300 7.48 -1.88 -11.15
N ASN A 301 6.31 -1.59 -10.58
CA ASN A 301 5.86 -2.17 -9.30
C ASN A 301 5.25 -3.57 -9.47
N VAL A 302 4.81 -3.95 -10.67
CA VAL A 302 4.14 -5.23 -10.97
C VAL A 302 5.16 -6.35 -11.25
N VAL A 303 6.24 -6.04 -11.96
CA VAL A 303 7.30 -7.01 -12.31
C VAL A 303 7.86 -7.80 -11.11
N PRO A 304 8.12 -7.22 -9.93
CA PRO A 304 8.57 -7.98 -8.75
C PRO A 304 7.58 -9.06 -8.30
N TYR A 305 6.28 -8.79 -8.37
CA TYR A 305 5.23 -9.77 -8.04
C TYR A 305 5.12 -10.88 -9.09
N LEU A 306 5.52 -10.63 -10.34
CA LEU A 306 5.68 -11.69 -11.36
C LEU A 306 6.99 -12.49 -11.18
N LYS A 307 8.08 -11.85 -10.74
CA LYS A 307 9.38 -12.50 -10.45
C LYS A 307 9.31 -13.43 -9.21
N ALA A 308 8.48 -13.11 -8.22
CA ALA A 308 8.54 -13.74 -6.89
C ALA A 308 7.90 -15.14 -6.82
N LYS A 309 8.71 -16.19 -7.02
CA LYS A 309 8.36 -17.61 -6.91
C LYS A 309 8.12 -18.06 -5.44
N ASN A 310 7.09 -17.55 -4.75
CA ASN A 310 6.70 -18.01 -3.41
C ASN A 310 5.17 -18.07 -3.20
N ALA A 311 4.69 -18.95 -2.32
CA ALA A 311 3.26 -19.20 -2.11
C ALA A 311 2.50 -18.01 -1.48
N ARG A 312 3.15 -17.18 -0.65
CA ARG A 312 2.53 -15.96 -0.06
C ARG A 312 2.26 -14.90 -1.14
N ASN A 313 3.05 -14.89 -2.21
CA ASN A 313 2.91 -14.00 -3.36
C ASN A 313 1.77 -14.39 -4.33
N SER A 314 1.18 -15.59 -4.20
CA SER A 314 0.16 -16.13 -5.13
C SER A 314 -0.96 -15.15 -5.54
N ARG A 315 -1.50 -14.38 -4.59
CA ARG A 315 -2.55 -13.37 -4.85
C ARG A 315 -2.04 -12.18 -5.67
N PHE A 316 -0.85 -11.69 -5.37
CA PHE A 316 -0.20 -10.63 -6.13
C PHE A 316 0.15 -11.11 -7.54
N PHE A 317 0.71 -12.32 -7.68
CA PHE A 317 1.01 -12.93 -8.98
C PHE A 317 -0.25 -13.05 -9.86
N LEU A 318 -1.38 -13.48 -9.28
CA LEU A 318 -2.67 -13.56 -9.99
C LEU A 318 -3.12 -12.17 -10.48
N ALA A 319 -3.15 -11.18 -9.60
CA ALA A 319 -3.56 -9.82 -9.95
C ALA A 319 -2.59 -9.15 -10.96
N SER A 320 -1.28 -9.39 -10.84
CA SER A 320 -0.26 -8.99 -11.82
C SER A 320 -0.47 -9.63 -13.19
N SER A 321 -0.85 -10.91 -13.23
CA SER A 321 -1.13 -11.64 -14.47
C SER A 321 -2.44 -11.16 -15.12
N GLN A 322 -3.45 -10.80 -14.32
CA GLN A 322 -4.68 -10.17 -14.81
C GLN A 322 -4.40 -8.77 -15.38
N LEU A 323 -3.55 -7.96 -14.73
CA LEU A 323 -3.13 -6.66 -15.27
C LEU A 323 -2.31 -6.82 -16.56
N LEU A 324 -1.39 -7.79 -16.64
CA LEU A 324 -0.66 -8.10 -17.87
C LEU A 324 -1.63 -8.50 -19.00
N ALA A 325 -2.61 -9.36 -18.72
CA ALA A 325 -3.63 -9.74 -19.70
C ALA A 325 -4.43 -8.52 -20.18
N SER A 326 -4.88 -7.67 -19.25
CA SER A 326 -5.60 -6.42 -19.50
C SER A 326 -4.78 -5.43 -20.34
N MET A 327 -3.50 -5.24 -20.03
CA MET A 327 -2.58 -4.42 -20.84
C MET A 327 -2.16 -5.08 -22.17
N SER A 328 -2.47 -6.35 -22.40
CA SER A 328 -2.04 -7.08 -23.61
C SER A 328 -3.02 -6.99 -24.78
N SER A 329 -4.30 -6.69 -24.52
CA SER A 329 -5.30 -6.42 -25.57
C SER A 329 -5.04 -5.09 -26.29
N PHE A 330 -4.45 -4.12 -25.59
CA PHE A 330 -4.13 -2.79 -26.12
C PHE A 330 -2.75 -2.75 -26.79
N SER A 331 -2.75 -2.63 -28.12
CA SER A 331 -1.53 -2.71 -28.95
C SER A 331 -0.45 -1.67 -28.57
N TYR A 332 -0.85 -0.45 -28.22
CA TYR A 332 0.03 0.65 -27.82
C TYR A 332 0.65 0.48 -26.42
N MET A 333 0.08 -0.36 -25.56
CA MET A 333 0.68 -0.69 -24.25
C MET A 333 1.78 -1.74 -24.35
N ARG A 334 1.90 -2.44 -25.49
CA ARG A 334 2.90 -3.49 -25.74
C ARG A 334 4.36 -3.08 -25.44
N PRO A 335 4.85 -1.86 -25.71
CA PRO A 335 6.21 -1.46 -25.36
C PRO A 335 6.50 -1.51 -23.85
N VAL A 336 5.48 -1.24 -23.01
CA VAL A 336 5.59 -1.18 -21.54
C VAL A 336 5.96 -2.55 -20.97
N TRP A 337 5.25 -3.61 -21.39
CA TRP A 337 5.33 -4.93 -20.77
C TRP A 337 6.12 -5.98 -21.56
N LYS A 338 6.17 -5.88 -22.91
CA LYS A 338 6.65 -6.98 -23.77
C LYS A 338 8.06 -7.45 -23.42
N LYS A 339 9.03 -6.53 -23.29
CA LYS A 339 10.43 -6.90 -23.06
C LYS A 339 10.58 -7.70 -21.76
N THR A 340 10.17 -7.13 -20.64
CA THR A 340 10.33 -7.74 -19.31
C THR A 340 9.47 -8.99 -19.13
N THR A 341 8.34 -9.11 -19.83
CA THR A 341 7.52 -10.33 -19.84
C THR A 341 8.21 -11.47 -20.59
N LEU A 342 8.83 -11.19 -21.74
CA LEU A 342 9.60 -12.20 -22.49
C LEU A 342 10.86 -12.61 -21.74
N GLU A 343 11.58 -11.67 -21.11
CA GLU A 343 12.68 -11.96 -20.19
C GLU A 343 12.22 -12.89 -19.05
N LEU A 344 11.09 -12.58 -18.39
CA LEU A 344 10.51 -13.41 -17.32
C LEU A 344 10.14 -14.85 -17.73
N LEU A 345 9.66 -15.03 -18.97
CA LEU A 345 9.33 -16.35 -19.50
C LEU A 345 10.61 -17.14 -19.82
N LEU A 346 11.64 -16.50 -20.36
CA LEU A 346 12.93 -17.13 -20.65
C LEU A 346 13.71 -17.47 -19.37
N ASP A 347 13.77 -16.55 -18.38
CA ASP A 347 14.27 -16.77 -17.01
C ASP A 347 13.63 -17.99 -16.31
N SER A 348 12.45 -18.42 -16.78
CA SER A 348 11.70 -19.55 -16.23
C SER A 348 11.93 -20.87 -16.99
N CYS A 349 12.50 -20.82 -18.20
CA CYS A 349 12.85 -22.01 -19.00
C CYS A 349 14.27 -22.52 -18.73
N GLU A 350 15.19 -21.70 -18.20
CA GLU A 350 16.58 -22.10 -17.87
C GLU A 350 16.72 -23.08 -16.68
N TRP A 351 15.61 -23.67 -16.23
CA TRP A 351 15.52 -24.61 -15.10
C TRP A 351 14.79 -25.91 -15.47
N LEU A 352 14.79 -26.26 -16.77
CA LEU A 352 14.29 -27.50 -17.38
C LEU A 352 15.39 -28.16 -18.23
#